data_AF-A0A8S9BIG1-F1
#
_entry.id   AF-A0A8S9BIG1-F1
#
_cell.length_a   1.000
_cell.length_b   1.000
_cell.length_c   1.000
_cell.angle_alpha   90.00
_cell.angle_beta   90.00
_cell.angle_gamma   90.00
#
_symmetry.space_group_name_H-M   'P 1'
#
loop_
_entity.id
_entity.type
_entity.pdbx_description
1 polymer ?
#
loop_
_entity_poly.entity_id
_entity_poly.type
_entity_poly.pdbx_seq_one_letter_code
_entity_poly.pdbx_strand_id
1 'polypeptide(L)'
;MEEVMLTVKTPITLQTILTEEIIAEDYLYSGGLVLCQIALLLAFENGAKVSSSINTPENWKSTTTKSLISILSTITSTVELFTIGTRSFDFNYFSPFVTFLVYKTAMITTKRLPMGLDANDGLARLRTLRMFLRIVAKRRLSCERYLKLLD
;
A
#
# COMPACT_ATOMS: atom_id res chain seq x y z
N MET A 1 -6.99 19.76 13.25
CA MET A 1 -5.68 19.04 13.31
C MET A 1 -5.77 17.77 14.15
N GLU A 2 -6.47 17.83 15.28
CA GLU A 2 -6.69 16.68 16.18
C GLU A 2 -7.43 15.50 15.51
N GLU A 3 -8.51 15.76 14.77
CA GLU A 3 -9.27 14.71 14.05
C GLU A 3 -8.42 13.97 12.99
N VAL A 4 -7.58 14.71 12.26
CA VAL A 4 -6.63 14.15 11.28
C VAL A 4 -5.57 13.29 11.98
N MET A 5 -5.07 13.75 13.13
CA MET A 5 -4.12 13.00 13.93
C MET A 5 -4.74 11.70 14.48
N LEU A 6 -5.99 11.75 14.96
CA LEU A 6 -6.73 10.57 15.41
C LEU A 6 -6.95 9.58 14.26
N THR A 7 -7.28 10.07 13.06
CA THR A 7 -7.46 9.25 11.85
C THR A 7 -6.19 8.46 11.48
N VAL A 8 -5.00 8.95 11.81
CA VAL A 8 -3.73 8.23 11.60
C VAL A 8 -3.39 7.35 12.80
N LYS A 9 -3.58 7.83 14.04
CA LYS A 9 -3.22 7.09 15.25
C LYS A 9 -4.05 5.81 15.41
N THR A 10 -5.37 5.88 15.19
CA THR A 10 -6.25 4.73 15.35
C THR A 10 -5.82 3.51 14.50
N PRO A 11 -5.60 3.62 13.18
CA PRO A 11 -5.14 2.49 12.39
C PRO A 11 -3.71 2.04 12.72
N ILE A 12 -2.82 2.93 13.19
CA ILE A 12 -1.49 2.52 13.70
C ILE A 12 -1.66 1.64 14.94
N THR A 13 -2.41 2.10 15.94
CA THR A 13 -2.62 1.35 17.19
C THR A 13 -3.29 0.01 16.91
N LEU A 14 -4.32 -0.01 16.06
CA LEU A 14 -4.98 -1.27 15.69
C LEU A 14 -4.04 -2.19 14.90
N GLN A 15 -3.23 -1.66 13.99
CA GLN A 15 -2.22 -2.44 13.27
C GLN A 15 -1.22 -3.07 14.24
N THR A 16 -0.72 -2.33 15.24
CA THR A 16 0.19 -2.85 16.26
C THR A 16 -0.42 -4.03 17.00
N ILE A 17 -1.63 -3.87 17.54
CA ILE A 17 -2.35 -4.95 18.25
C ILE A 17 -2.52 -6.18 17.34
N LEU A 18 -3.00 -5.99 16.11
CA LEU A 18 -3.21 -7.09 15.18
C LEU A 18 -1.90 -7.79 14.79
N THR A 19 -0.78 -7.08 14.73
CA THR A 19 0.53 -7.66 14.36
C THR A 19 1.06 -8.61 15.45
N GLU A 20 0.67 -8.38 16.72
CA GLU A 20 1.01 -9.25 17.85
C GLU A 20 0.16 -10.53 17.88
N GLU A 21 -1.07 -10.48 17.34
CA GLU A 21 -2.04 -11.59 17.36
C GLU A 21 -1.96 -12.50 16.12
N ILE A 22 -1.29 -12.05 15.05
CA ILE A 22 -1.28 -12.74 13.76
C ILE A 22 0.14 -13.23 13.46
N ILE A 23 0.24 -14.45 12.91
CA ILE A 23 1.50 -15.01 12.46
C ILE A 23 1.92 -14.32 11.16
N ALA A 24 3.22 -14.04 10.97
CA ALA A 24 3.73 -13.29 9.81
C ALA A 24 3.35 -13.89 8.44
N GLU A 25 3.10 -15.19 8.38
CA GLU A 25 2.59 -15.91 7.22
C GLU A 25 1.21 -15.44 6.77
N ASP A 26 0.37 -15.00 7.72
CA ASP A 26 -1.05 -14.75 7.53
C ASP A 26 -1.41 -13.27 7.40
N TYR A 27 -0.41 -12.37 7.42
CA TYR A 27 -0.64 -10.92 7.35
C TYR A 27 -1.48 -10.50 6.13
N LEU A 28 -1.28 -11.16 4.98
CA LEU A 28 -2.02 -10.86 3.76
C LEU A 28 -3.48 -11.35 3.81
N TYR A 29 -3.78 -12.36 4.64
CA TYR A 29 -5.13 -12.90 4.83
C TYR A 29 -5.91 -12.16 5.92
N SER A 30 -5.23 -11.39 6.77
CA SER A 30 -5.87 -10.55 7.77
C SER A 30 -6.56 -9.34 7.14
N GLY A 31 -7.89 -9.41 7.04
CA GLY A 31 -8.71 -8.29 6.61
C GLY A 31 -8.50 -7.03 7.46
N GLY A 32 -8.30 -7.17 8.77
CA GLY A 32 -8.04 -6.06 9.68
C GLY A 32 -6.74 -5.33 9.36
N LEU A 33 -5.63 -6.08 9.17
CA LEU A 33 -4.34 -5.49 8.80
C LEU A 33 -4.41 -4.80 7.43
N VAL A 34 -5.08 -5.42 6.46
CA VAL A 34 -5.27 -4.83 5.13
C VAL A 34 -6.07 -3.53 5.20
N LEU A 35 -7.12 -3.46 6.04
CA LEU A 35 -7.89 -2.23 6.23
C LEU A 35 -7.04 -1.13 6.90
N CYS A 36 -6.23 -1.46 7.91
CA CYS A 36 -5.29 -0.51 8.50
C CYS A 36 -4.30 0.04 7.46
N GLN A 37 -3.74 -0.84 6.62
CA GLN A 37 -2.83 -0.43 5.54
C GLN A 37 -3.51 0.46 4.51
N ILE A 38 -4.77 0.17 4.12
CA ILE A 38 -5.55 1.05 3.24
C ILE A 38 -5.75 2.42 3.88
N ALA A 39 -6.19 2.47 5.15
CA ALA A 39 -6.45 3.72 5.85
C ALA A 39 -5.19 4.59 5.92
N LEU A 40 -4.05 3.99 6.31
CA LEU A 40 -2.77 4.69 6.39
C LEU A 40 -2.26 5.14 5.02
N LEU A 41 -2.38 4.30 4.00
CA LEU A 41 -1.97 4.65 2.63
C LEU A 41 -2.75 5.87 2.14
N LEU A 42 -4.06 5.89 2.33
CA LEU A 42 -4.91 7.02 1.94
C LEU A 42 -4.62 8.26 2.78
N ALA A 43 -4.41 8.12 4.09
CA ALA A 43 -4.08 9.25 4.96
C ALA A 43 -2.75 9.91 4.55
N PHE A 44 -1.70 9.12 4.33
CA PHE A 44 -0.39 9.66 3.92
C PHE A 44 -0.38 10.14 2.47
N GLU A 45 -1.10 9.49 1.55
CA GLU A 45 -1.26 10.00 0.17
C GLU A 45 -1.91 11.39 0.18
N ASN A 46 -3.01 11.55 0.91
CA ASN A 46 -3.72 12.83 0.98
C ASN A 46 -2.90 13.89 1.73
N GLY A 47 -2.24 13.53 2.82
CA GLY A 47 -1.35 14.45 3.53
C GLY A 47 -0.14 14.89 2.69
N ALA A 48 0.42 13.99 1.86
CA ALA A 48 1.50 14.32 0.93
C ALA A 48 1.03 15.29 -0.18
N LYS A 49 -0.21 15.14 -0.65
CA LYS A 49 -0.81 16.08 -1.62
C LYS A 49 -1.04 17.45 -0.98
N VAL A 50 -1.62 17.52 0.21
CA VAL A 50 -1.87 18.79 0.91
C VAL A 50 -0.56 19.52 1.23
N SER A 51 0.47 18.79 1.65
CA SER A 51 1.78 19.37 1.98
C SER A 51 2.61 19.85 0.78
N SER A 52 2.14 19.60 -0.45
CA SER A 52 2.67 20.25 -1.65
C SER A 52 2.21 21.72 -1.80
N SER A 53 1.26 22.18 -0.98
CA SER A 53 0.85 23.59 -0.87
C SER A 53 1.90 24.45 -0.16
N ILE A 54 2.10 25.67 -0.66
CA ILE A 54 3.12 26.66 -0.23
C ILE A 54 3.07 26.99 1.27
N ASN A 55 1.92 26.77 1.93
CA ASN A 55 1.68 27.20 3.31
C ASN A 55 1.92 26.11 4.37
N THR A 56 2.56 25.00 4.02
CA THR A 56 2.73 23.85 4.93
C THR A 56 4.12 23.84 5.56
N PRO A 57 4.26 23.62 6.89
CA PRO A 57 5.58 23.55 7.52
C PRO A 57 6.44 22.44 6.88
N GLU A 58 7.71 22.74 6.57
CA GLU A 58 8.65 21.80 5.91
C GLU A 58 8.77 20.46 6.66
N ASN A 59 8.76 20.50 7.99
CA ASN A 59 8.81 19.29 8.83
C ASN A 59 7.63 18.35 8.57
N TRP A 60 6.41 18.88 8.39
CA TRP A 60 5.22 18.08 8.11
C TRP A 60 5.31 17.42 6.73
N LYS A 61 5.71 18.18 5.71
CA LYS A 61 5.90 17.68 4.34
C LYS A 61 6.90 16.53 4.30
N SER A 62 8.00 16.65 5.02
CA SER A 62 9.04 15.61 5.09
C SER A 62 8.55 14.34 5.78
N THR A 63 7.84 14.47 6.91
CA THR A 63 7.36 13.33 7.69
C THR A 63 6.30 12.55 6.92
N THR A 64 5.29 13.22 6.36
CA THR A 64 4.22 12.54 5.62
C THR A 64 4.76 11.84 4.37
N THR A 65 5.72 12.45 3.68
CA THR A 65 6.35 11.83 2.50
C THR A 65 7.15 10.58 2.88
N LYS A 66 7.93 10.64 3.98
CA LYS A 66 8.67 9.47 4.50
C LYS A 66 7.73 8.36 4.93
N SER A 67 6.64 8.68 5.64
CA SER A 67 5.61 7.72 6.03
C SER A 67 4.93 7.08 4.81
N LEU A 68 4.65 7.86 3.76
CA LEU A 68 4.10 7.33 2.51
C LEU A 68 5.07 6.35 1.84
N ILE A 69 6.35 6.71 1.72
CA ILE A 69 7.36 5.82 1.14
C ILE A 69 7.48 4.53 1.94
N SER A 70 7.50 4.63 3.27
CA SER A 70 7.54 3.48 4.17
C SER A 70 6.35 2.54 3.94
N ILE A 71 5.12 3.04 3.93
CA ILE A 71 3.95 2.18 3.74
C ILE A 71 3.89 1.55 2.34
N LEU A 72 4.26 2.32 1.31
CA LEU A 72 4.39 1.75 -0.04
C LEU A 72 5.38 0.59 -0.03
N SER A 73 6.47 0.68 0.76
CA SER A 73 7.55 -0.33 0.76
C SER A 73 7.08 -1.57 1.49
N THR A 74 6.50 -1.39 2.68
CA THR A 74 5.88 -2.47 3.45
C THR A 74 4.90 -3.27 2.60
N ILE A 75 3.95 -2.61 1.93
CA ILE A 75 2.95 -3.30 1.08
C ILE A 75 3.63 -4.08 -0.03
N THR A 76 4.67 -3.51 -0.65
CA THR A 76 5.39 -4.16 -1.76
C THR A 76 6.13 -5.40 -1.29
N SER A 77 6.86 -5.31 -0.18
CA SER A 77 7.59 -6.44 0.40
C SER A 77 6.65 -7.56 0.85
N THR A 78 5.45 -7.22 1.39
CA THR A 78 4.45 -8.22 1.75
C THR A 78 4.00 -9.05 0.54
N VAL A 79 3.80 -8.40 -0.61
CA VAL A 79 3.32 -9.09 -1.81
C VAL A 79 4.43 -9.72 -2.65
N GLU A 80 5.67 -9.24 -2.50
CA GLU A 80 6.82 -9.74 -3.23
C GLU A 80 7.02 -11.25 -3.04
N LEU A 81 6.85 -11.75 -1.81
CA LEU A 81 6.95 -13.16 -1.44
C LEU A 81 6.09 -14.08 -2.32
N PHE A 82 4.96 -13.56 -2.81
CA PHE A 82 4.05 -14.30 -3.69
C PHE A 82 4.38 -14.15 -5.18
N THR A 83 5.12 -13.10 -5.54
CA THR A 83 5.55 -12.86 -6.92
C THR A 83 6.80 -13.64 -7.31
N ILE A 84 7.71 -13.85 -6.36
CA ILE A 84 8.94 -14.64 -6.57
C ILE A 84 8.73 -16.15 -6.36
N GLY A 85 7.50 -16.57 -6.04
CA GLY A 85 7.14 -17.98 -5.86
C GLY A 85 7.52 -18.56 -4.50
N THR A 86 7.96 -17.75 -3.55
CA THR A 86 8.28 -18.19 -2.17
C THR A 86 7.03 -18.61 -1.40
N ARG A 87 5.87 -18.05 -1.72
CA ARG A 87 4.57 -18.43 -1.13
C ARG A 87 3.51 -18.65 -2.22
N SER A 88 2.65 -19.64 -2.01
CA SER A 88 1.45 -19.88 -2.80
C SER A 88 0.25 -19.12 -2.22
N PHE A 89 -0.76 -18.88 -3.06
CA PHE A 89 -2.00 -18.22 -2.65
C PHE A 89 -3.07 -19.25 -2.30
N ASP A 90 -3.67 -19.11 -1.13
CA ASP A 90 -4.99 -19.69 -0.87
C ASP A 90 -6.07 -18.66 -1.22
N PHE A 91 -6.67 -18.84 -2.40
CA PHE A 91 -7.71 -17.95 -2.90
C PHE A 91 -9.03 -18.01 -2.12
N ASN A 92 -9.22 -19.02 -1.25
CA ASN A 92 -10.41 -19.15 -0.41
C ASN A 92 -10.41 -18.12 0.73
N TYR A 93 -9.23 -17.81 1.27
CA TYR A 93 -9.05 -16.83 2.35
C TYR A 93 -8.57 -15.46 1.85
N PHE A 94 -8.21 -15.37 0.56
CA PHE A 94 -7.69 -14.15 -0.03
C PHE A 94 -8.75 -13.05 -0.14
N SER A 95 -8.58 -12.00 0.66
CA SER A 95 -9.49 -10.87 0.70
C SER A 95 -9.41 -10.00 -0.57
N PRO A 96 -10.56 -9.57 -1.14
CA PRO A 96 -10.57 -8.65 -2.27
C PRO A 96 -9.92 -7.29 -1.94
N PHE A 97 -9.89 -6.90 -0.67
CA PHE A 97 -9.25 -5.67 -0.21
C PHE A 97 -7.74 -5.66 -0.44
N VAL A 98 -7.08 -6.82 -0.45
CA VAL A 98 -5.67 -6.93 -0.80
C VAL A 98 -5.44 -6.48 -2.24
N THR A 99 -6.33 -6.91 -3.15
CA THR A 99 -6.23 -6.52 -4.56
C THR A 99 -6.39 -5.01 -4.72
N PHE A 100 -7.36 -4.42 -4.03
CA PHE A 100 -7.55 -2.98 -4.03
C PHE A 100 -6.33 -2.23 -3.45
N LEU A 101 -5.78 -2.71 -2.34
CA LEU A 101 -4.59 -2.14 -1.71
C LEU A 101 -3.40 -2.15 -2.68
N VAL A 102 -3.10 -3.29 -3.30
CA VAL A 102 -2.01 -3.41 -4.27
C VAL A 102 -2.22 -2.50 -5.49
N TYR A 103 -3.44 -2.46 -6.02
CA TYR A 103 -3.78 -1.53 -7.10
C TYR A 103 -3.55 -0.07 -6.69
N LYS A 104 -4.01 0.34 -5.50
CA LYS A 104 -3.83 1.71 -5.01
C LYS A 104 -2.37 2.05 -4.81
N THR A 105 -1.58 1.16 -4.23
CA THR A 105 -0.12 1.30 -4.11
C THR A 105 0.51 1.49 -5.49
N ALA A 106 0.16 0.66 -6.48
CA ALA A 106 0.71 0.76 -7.83
C ALA A 106 0.32 2.08 -8.51
N MET A 107 -0.93 2.53 -8.35
CA MET A 107 -1.41 3.80 -8.88
C MET A 107 -0.63 4.99 -8.28
N ILE A 108 -0.38 4.97 -6.96
CA ILE A 108 0.36 6.03 -6.27
C ILE A 108 1.82 6.04 -6.74
N THR A 109 2.48 4.88 -6.79
CA THR A 109 3.86 4.78 -7.29
C THR A 109 3.97 5.24 -8.74
N THR A 110 3.00 4.90 -9.59
CA THR A 110 2.96 5.35 -11.01
C THR A 110 2.92 6.88 -11.09
N LYS A 111 2.09 7.53 -10.28
CA LYS A 111 1.98 9.00 -10.25
C LYS A 111 3.23 9.69 -9.75
N ARG A 112 3.97 9.06 -8.83
CA ARG A 112 5.18 9.61 -8.20
C ARG A 112 6.45 9.41 -9.03
N LEU A 113 6.49 8.37 -9.86
CA LEU A 113 7.65 8.04 -10.69
C LEU A 113 8.12 9.20 -11.59
N PRO A 114 7.27 9.87 -12.40
CA PRO A 114 7.72 10.98 -13.25
C PRO A 114 8.14 12.23 -12.47
N MET A 115 7.75 12.34 -11.20
CA MET A 115 8.11 13.47 -10.33
C MET A 115 9.50 13.28 -9.70
N GLY A 116 10.19 12.17 -9.97
CA GLY A 116 11.50 11.86 -9.38
C GLY A 116 11.47 11.59 -7.87
N LEU A 117 10.28 11.49 -7.27
CA LEU A 117 10.10 11.38 -5.81
C LEU A 117 10.50 10.00 -5.26
N ASP A 118 10.59 8.98 -6.12
CA ASP A 118 10.89 7.58 -5.76
C ASP A 118 11.89 6.92 -6.76
N ALA A 119 12.81 7.70 -7.34
CA ALA A 119 13.54 7.34 -8.57
C ALA A 119 14.34 6.01 -8.54
N ASN A 120 14.86 5.58 -7.38
CA ASN A 120 15.67 4.35 -7.30
C ASN A 120 14.83 3.07 -7.18
N ASP A 121 13.71 3.09 -6.43
CA ASP A 121 12.92 1.88 -6.14
C ASP A 121 11.54 1.85 -6.81
N GLY A 122 11.08 2.96 -7.39
CA GLY A 122 9.73 3.08 -7.94
C GLY A 122 9.43 2.07 -9.06
N LEU A 123 10.39 1.83 -9.97
CA LEU A 123 10.22 0.87 -11.06
C LEU A 123 10.18 -0.58 -10.58
N ALA A 124 11.10 -0.96 -9.68
CA ALA A 124 11.13 -2.30 -9.10
C ALA A 124 9.81 -2.59 -8.36
N ARG A 125 9.36 -1.62 -7.57
CA ARG A 125 8.07 -1.65 -6.88
C ARG A 125 6.90 -1.85 -7.83
N LEU A 126 6.81 -1.04 -8.90
CA LEU A 126 5.75 -1.18 -9.90
C LEU A 126 5.77 -2.55 -10.58
N ARG A 127 6.96 -3.08 -10.87
CA ARG A 127 7.11 -4.42 -11.44
C ARG A 127 6.53 -5.48 -10.50
N THR A 128 6.88 -5.44 -9.21
CA THR A 128 6.36 -6.36 -8.20
C THR A 128 4.84 -6.25 -8.05
N LEU A 129 4.31 -5.04 -7.90
CA LEU A 129 2.86 -4.82 -7.73
C LEU A 129 2.06 -5.24 -8.96
N ARG A 130 2.54 -4.93 -10.18
CA ARG A 130 1.90 -5.36 -11.43
C ARG A 130 1.98 -6.88 -11.60
N MET A 131 3.10 -7.50 -11.23
CA MET A 131 3.25 -8.96 -11.28
C MET A 131 2.24 -9.64 -10.35
N PHE A 132 2.11 -9.15 -9.12
CA PHE A 132 1.12 -9.65 -8.18
C PHE A 132 -0.30 -9.58 -8.76
N LEU A 133 -0.71 -8.41 -9.27
CA LEU A 133 -2.03 -8.24 -9.88
C LEU A 133 -2.26 -9.20 -11.05
N ARG A 134 -1.24 -9.49 -11.88
CA ARG A 134 -1.33 -10.47 -12.98
C ARG A 134 -1.52 -11.89 -12.47
N ILE A 135 -0.88 -12.27 -11.36
CA ILE A 135 -1.07 -13.59 -10.75
C ILE A 135 -2.51 -13.74 -10.26
N VAL A 136 -3.02 -12.75 -9.53
CA VAL A 136 -4.39 -12.76 -8.99
C VAL A 136 -5.45 -12.63 -10.11
N ALA A 137 -5.15 -11.92 -11.20
CA ALA A 137 -6.03 -11.76 -12.36
C ALA A 137 -6.46 -13.09 -12.98
N LYS A 138 -5.61 -14.12 -12.94
CA LYS A 138 -5.94 -15.47 -13.43
C LYS A 138 -7.17 -16.09 -12.74
N ARG A 139 -7.55 -15.60 -11.55
CA ARG A 139 -8.69 -16.11 -10.77
C ARG A 139 -9.67 -15.02 -10.32
N ARG A 140 -9.34 -13.73 -10.45
CA ARG A 140 -10.19 -12.60 -10.03
C ARG A 140 -10.21 -11.50 -11.10
N LEU A 141 -11.36 -11.35 -11.77
CA LEU A 141 -11.59 -10.37 -12.84
C LEU A 141 -11.33 -8.91 -12.43
N SER A 142 -11.46 -8.57 -11.14
CA SER A 142 -11.16 -7.23 -10.64
C SER A 142 -9.72 -6.80 -10.95
N CYS A 143 -8.76 -7.73 -10.93
CA CYS A 143 -7.35 -7.41 -11.17
C CYS A 143 -7.08 -7.07 -12.63
N GLU A 144 -7.80 -7.69 -13.57
CA GLU A 144 -7.69 -7.33 -15.00
C GLU A 144 -8.12 -5.88 -15.21
N ARG A 145 -9.22 -5.47 -14.57
CA ARG A 145 -9.66 -4.07 -14.59
C ARG A 145 -8.62 -3.14 -13.98
N TYR A 146 -8.03 -3.51 -12.84
CA TYR A 146 -7.00 -2.68 -12.20
C TYR A 146 -5.73 -2.57 -13.04
N LEU A 147 -5.29 -3.63 -13.71
CA LEU A 147 -4.15 -3.58 -14.63
C LEU A 147 -4.41 -2.60 -15.78
N LYS A 148 -5.60 -2.64 -16.39
CA LYS A 148 -5.99 -1.69 -17.46
C LYS A 148 -6.04 -0.24 -17.00
N LEU A 149 -6.27 0.02 -15.71
CA LEU A 149 -6.26 1.37 -15.14
C LEU A 149 -4.84 1.87 -14.79
N LEU A 150 -3.84 0.99 -14.83
CA LEU A 150 -2.44 1.31 -14.55
C LEU A 150 -1.61 1.50 -15.83
N ASP A 151 -2.11 1.04 -16.97
CA ASP A 151 -1.53 1.25 -18.31
C ASP A 151 -1.95 2.61 -18.87
#